data_AF-A0A7C1HFK4-F1
#
_entry.id   AF-A0A7C1HFK4-F1
#
_cell.length_a   1.000
_cell.length_b   1.000
_cell.length_c   1.000
_cell.angle_alpha   90.00
_cell.angle_beta   90.00
_cell.angle_gamma   90.00
#
_symmetry.space_group_name_H-M   'P 1'
#
loop_
_entity.id
_entity.type
_entity.pdbx_description
1 polymer ?
#
loop_
_entity_poly.entity_id
_entity_poly.type
_entity_poly.pdbx_seq_one_letter_code
_entity_poly.pdbx_strand_id
1 'polypeptide(L)'
;MRPKNTWILYCQYTCPIFYNKKVRHQYIMCPLFHPKFLNGKGCNALIPLEPSIRAEIDYGTKKFKELYNNPTSAERIFYRLLSIAMQNPTVRGYHANRNHVTIAHIAVLLMALTAHKSGQQDKIRFVKSFVPNFLTDIKN
;
A
#
# COMPACT_ATOMS: atom_id res chain seq x y z
N MET A 1 -30.66 -15.90 0.50
CA MET A 1 -29.34 -16.46 0.17
C MET A 1 -28.75 -16.92 1.49
N ARG A 2 -28.65 -18.24 1.76
CA ARG A 2 -28.02 -18.72 3.02
C ARG A 2 -26.51 -18.81 2.78
N PRO A 3 -25.66 -18.06 3.50
CA PRO A 3 -24.23 -18.24 3.40
C PRO A 3 -23.88 -19.67 3.85
N LYS A 4 -23.02 -20.35 3.09
CA LYS A 4 -22.46 -21.65 3.51
C LYS A 4 -21.38 -21.39 4.56
N ASN A 5 -21.30 -22.22 5.59
CA ASN A 5 -20.22 -22.23 6.59
C ASN A 5 -18.89 -22.57 5.91
N THR A 6 -18.31 -21.54 5.35
CA THR A 6 -16.97 -21.50 4.76
C THR A 6 -16.31 -20.30 5.42
N TRP A 7 -14.99 -20.33 5.60
CA TRP A 7 -14.17 -19.29 6.22
C TRP A 7 -14.15 -17.96 5.42
N ILE A 8 -15.26 -17.60 4.78
CA ILE A 8 -15.44 -16.50 3.86
C ILE A 8 -16.01 -15.32 4.67
N LEU A 9 -15.21 -14.26 4.82
CA LEU A 9 -15.54 -13.04 5.56
C LEU A 9 -16.57 -12.13 4.84
N TYR A 10 -17.13 -12.58 3.71
CA TYR A 10 -18.01 -11.79 2.87
C TYR A 10 -19.13 -12.63 2.25
N CYS A 11 -20.29 -12.01 2.11
CA CYS A 11 -21.40 -12.50 1.29
C CYS A 11 -21.34 -11.88 -0.10
N GLN A 12 -21.32 -12.71 -1.13
CA GLN A 12 -21.42 -12.25 -2.50
C GLN A 12 -22.88 -12.10 -2.90
N TYR A 13 -23.32 -10.86 -3.10
CA TYR A 13 -24.56 -10.56 -3.81
C TYR A 13 -24.31 -10.67 -5.31
N THR A 14 -25.12 -11.48 -5.98
CA THR A 14 -25.09 -11.61 -7.44
C THR A 14 -26.40 -11.16 -8.05
N CYS A 15 -26.32 -10.54 -9.23
CA CYS A 15 -27.49 -10.01 -9.91
C CYS A 15 -28.53 -11.11 -10.18
N PRO A 16 -29.76 -11.02 -9.64
CA PRO A 16 -30.75 -12.09 -9.77
C PRO A 16 -31.20 -12.25 -11.21
N ILE A 17 -31.33 -11.15 -11.97
CA ILE A 17 -31.73 -11.19 -13.38
C ILE A 17 -30.68 -11.93 -14.22
N PHE A 18 -29.40 -11.72 -13.94
CA PHE A 18 -28.33 -12.37 -14.69
C PHE A 18 -28.14 -13.83 -14.27
N TYR A 19 -28.09 -14.13 -12.97
CA TYR A 19 -27.68 -15.45 -12.48
C TYR A 19 -28.84 -16.43 -12.21
N ASN A 20 -30.07 -15.95 -11.97
CA ASN A 20 -31.22 -16.82 -11.76
C ASN A 20 -31.87 -17.20 -13.09
N LYS A 21 -31.70 -18.46 -13.52
CA LYS A 21 -32.25 -18.98 -14.79
C LYS A 21 -33.76 -18.80 -14.92
N LYS A 22 -34.52 -18.82 -13.81
CA LYS A 22 -35.98 -18.65 -13.82
C LYS A 22 -36.40 -17.21 -14.15
N VAL A 23 -35.60 -16.24 -13.70
CA VAL A 23 -35.93 -14.80 -13.81
C VAL A 23 -35.29 -14.20 -15.06
N ARG A 24 -34.16 -14.75 -15.52
CA ARG A 24 -33.42 -14.24 -16.68
C ARG A 24 -34.29 -14.07 -17.93
N HIS A 25 -35.19 -15.00 -18.20
CA HIS A 25 -36.01 -14.96 -19.42
C HIS A 25 -37.16 -13.95 -19.34
N GLN A 26 -37.45 -13.40 -18.16
CA GLN A 26 -38.52 -12.42 -17.95
C GLN A 26 -38.06 -10.99 -18.25
N TYR A 27 -36.75 -10.73 -18.25
CA TYR A 27 -36.19 -9.39 -18.36
C TYR A 27 -35.07 -9.38 -19.41
N ILE A 28 -35.30 -8.68 -20.52
CA ILE A 28 -34.29 -8.44 -21.56
C ILE A 28 -33.24 -7.43 -21.08
N MET A 29 -33.68 -6.48 -20.24
CA MET A 29 -32.88 -5.37 -19.73
C MET A 29 -33.06 -5.23 -18.22
N CYS A 30 -32.10 -4.63 -17.53
CA CYS A 30 -32.26 -4.27 -16.12
C CYS A 30 -33.35 -3.21 -15.98
N PRO A 31 -34.36 -3.39 -15.11
CA PRO A 31 -35.42 -2.40 -14.87
C PRO A 31 -34.90 -1.03 -14.42
N LEU A 32 -33.73 -1.02 -13.76
CA LEU A 32 -33.05 0.19 -13.28
C LEU A 32 -32.01 0.71 -14.28
N PHE A 33 -31.95 0.17 -15.50
CA PHE A 33 -30.99 0.52 -16.54
C PHE A 33 -29.54 0.58 -16.05
N HIS A 34 -29.16 -0.32 -15.14
CA HIS A 34 -27.85 -0.29 -14.52
C HIS A 34 -26.76 -0.57 -15.57
N PRO A 35 -25.72 0.28 -15.71
CA PRO A 35 -24.75 0.19 -16.83
C PRO A 35 -23.97 -1.12 -16.86
N LYS A 36 -23.66 -1.69 -15.69
CA LYS A 36 -22.99 -3.01 -15.58
C LYS A 36 -23.84 -4.20 -16.03
N PHE A 37 -25.12 -3.99 -16.31
CA PHE A 37 -25.99 -5.05 -16.86
C PHE A 37 -25.69 -5.31 -18.34
N LEU A 38 -25.43 -4.25 -19.12
CA LEU A 38 -25.08 -4.35 -20.54
C LEU A 38 -23.61 -4.74 -20.72
N ASN A 39 -22.72 -4.11 -19.97
CA ASN A 39 -21.26 -4.28 -20.11
C ASN A 39 -20.68 -5.38 -19.21
N GLY A 40 -21.53 -6.20 -18.57
CA GLY A 40 -21.07 -7.16 -17.57
C GLY A 40 -22.15 -8.13 -17.07
N LYS A 41 -21.96 -8.65 -15.86
CA LYS A 41 -22.85 -9.65 -15.24
C LYS A 41 -23.88 -9.02 -14.29
N GLY A 42 -24.30 -7.78 -14.55
CA GLY A 42 -25.23 -7.03 -13.70
C GLY A 42 -24.63 -6.52 -12.39
N CYS A 43 -25.51 -6.17 -11.44
CA CYS A 43 -25.14 -5.65 -10.13
C CYS A 43 -24.61 -6.78 -9.24
N ASN A 44 -23.28 -6.89 -9.12
CA ASN A 44 -22.62 -7.81 -8.20
C ASN A 44 -21.87 -7.01 -7.13
N ALA A 45 -22.01 -7.42 -5.88
CA ALA A 45 -21.37 -6.75 -4.74
C ALA A 45 -20.86 -7.80 -3.74
N LEU A 46 -19.71 -7.50 -3.12
CA LEU A 46 -19.20 -8.26 -1.99
C LEU A 46 -19.55 -7.49 -0.72
N ILE A 47 -20.38 -8.09 0.13
CA ILE A 47 -20.88 -7.51 1.37
C ILE A 47 -20.08 -8.15 2.51
N PRO A 48 -19.26 -7.40 3.26
CA PRO A 48 -18.57 -7.95 4.43
C PRO A 48 -19.58 -8.48 5.45
N LEU A 49 -19.32 -9.66 6.02
CA LEU A 49 -20.16 -10.24 7.07
C LEU A 49 -19.86 -9.64 8.46
N GLU A 50 -18.61 -9.25 8.68
CA GLU A 50 -18.16 -8.56 9.88
C GLU A 50 -17.59 -7.18 9.49
N PRO A 51 -17.75 -6.15 10.35
CA PRO A 51 -17.05 -4.90 10.16
C PRO A 51 -15.55 -5.19 10.21
N SER A 52 -14.86 -5.00 9.09
CA SER A 52 -13.39 -5.08 9.08
C SER A 52 -12.83 -3.97 9.97
N ILE A 53 -11.60 -4.13 10.47
CA ILE A 53 -10.84 -3.05 11.13
C ILE A 53 -10.84 -1.75 10.31
N ARG A 54 -10.98 -1.85 8.97
CA ARG A 54 -11.10 -0.67 8.11
C ARG A 54 -12.41 0.10 8.32
N ALA A 55 -13.49 -0.53 8.73
CA ALA A 55 -14.76 0.14 9.02
C ALA A 55 -14.70 0.95 10.33
N GLU A 56 -13.81 0.58 11.25
CA GLU A 56 -13.59 1.30 12.52
C GLU A 56 -12.66 2.52 12.35
N ILE A 57 -11.93 2.59 11.24
CA ILE A 57 -11.03 3.70 10.94
C ILE A 57 -11.85 4.90 10.43
N ASP A 58 -11.76 6.01 11.14
CA ASP A 58 -12.38 7.27 10.72
C ASP A 58 -11.53 8.00 9.67
N TYR A 59 -11.63 7.54 8.42
CA TYR A 59 -10.97 8.15 7.26
C TYR A 59 -11.38 9.62 7.02
N GLY A 60 -12.52 10.05 7.57
CA GLY A 60 -13.06 11.40 7.38
C GLY A 60 -12.35 12.46 8.22
N THR A 61 -11.77 12.07 9.36
CA THR A 61 -11.15 13.01 10.29
C THR A 61 -9.92 13.72 9.72
N LYS A 62 -9.74 14.98 10.15
CA LYS A 62 -8.49 15.73 9.90
C LYS A 62 -7.27 15.00 10.47
N LYS A 63 -7.40 14.43 11.68
CA LYS A 63 -6.34 13.64 12.32
C LYS A 63 -5.92 12.44 11.49
N PHE A 64 -6.88 11.67 10.94
CA PHE A 64 -6.55 10.58 10.03
C PHE A 64 -5.84 11.10 8.78
N LYS A 65 -6.35 12.17 8.16
CA LYS A 65 -5.71 12.77 6.96
C LYS A 65 -4.30 13.27 7.26
N GLU A 66 -4.06 13.89 8.40
CA GLU A 66 -2.73 14.36 8.81
C GLU A 66 -1.76 13.19 9.04
N LEU A 67 -2.18 12.15 9.77
CA LEU A 67 -1.38 10.94 9.98
C LEU A 67 -1.15 10.15 8.69
N TYR A 68 -2.16 10.07 7.83
CA TYR A 68 -2.10 9.42 6.51
C TYR A 68 -1.29 10.23 5.49
N ASN A 69 -1.11 11.54 5.70
CA ASN A 69 -0.22 12.39 4.89
C ASN A 69 1.22 12.42 5.42
N ASN A 70 1.45 11.96 6.66
CA ASN A 70 2.78 11.79 7.25
C ASN A 70 3.66 10.61 6.74
N PRO A 71 3.23 9.62 5.94
CA PRO A 71 4.10 8.52 5.52
C PRO A 71 5.09 8.88 4.40
N THR A 72 5.35 10.16 4.13
CA THR A 72 6.15 10.54 2.97
C THR A 72 7.66 10.47 3.16
N SER A 73 8.21 10.55 4.36
CA SER A 73 9.68 10.53 4.52
C SER A 73 10.24 9.10 4.49
N ALA A 74 9.67 8.21 5.31
CA ALA A 74 10.09 6.82 5.38
C ALA A 74 9.82 6.08 4.06
N GLU A 75 8.61 6.19 3.48
CA GLU A 75 8.29 5.52 2.22
C GLU A 75 9.14 6.03 1.06
N ARG A 76 9.44 7.34 0.96
CA ARG A 76 10.34 7.85 -0.09
C ARG A 76 11.75 7.26 0.01
N ILE A 77 12.24 7.05 1.23
CA ILE A 77 13.54 6.44 1.48
C ILE A 77 13.51 4.96 1.05
N PHE A 78 12.48 4.22 1.43
CA PHE A 78 12.32 2.81 1.03
C PHE A 78 12.08 2.63 -0.46
N TYR A 79 11.31 3.51 -1.12
CA TYR A 79 11.07 3.45 -2.57
C TYR A 79 12.36 3.66 -3.38
N ARG A 80 13.27 4.50 -2.88
CA ARG A 80 14.60 4.67 -3.49
C ARG A 80 15.50 3.48 -3.25
N LEU A 81 15.53 2.97 -2.01
CA LEU A 81 16.26 1.75 -1.67
C LEU A 81 15.83 0.57 -2.53
N LEU A 82 14.52 0.48 -2.78
CA LEU A 82 13.90 -0.53 -3.66
C LEU A 82 14.48 -0.47 -5.07
N SER A 83 14.56 0.72 -5.68
CA SER A 83 15.09 0.89 -7.04
C SER A 83 16.58 0.61 -7.17
N ILE A 84 17.38 0.91 -6.13
CA ILE A 84 18.85 0.83 -6.19
C ILE A 84 19.37 -0.55 -5.79
N ALA A 85 18.80 -1.15 -4.74
CA ALA A 85 19.39 -2.33 -4.08
C ALA A 85 18.50 -3.58 -4.13
N MET A 86 17.20 -3.46 -4.41
CA MET A 86 16.28 -4.60 -4.31
C MET A 86 15.71 -5.09 -5.64
N GLN A 87 15.34 -4.19 -6.56
CA GLN A 87 14.75 -4.59 -7.85
C GLN A 87 15.78 -5.18 -8.81
N ASN A 88 16.97 -4.56 -8.88
CA ASN A 88 18.06 -4.99 -9.75
C ASN A 88 19.37 -5.12 -8.94
N PRO A 89 19.47 -6.11 -8.03
CA PRO A 89 20.66 -6.27 -7.21
C PRO A 89 21.87 -6.62 -8.08
N THR A 90 23.03 -6.06 -7.74
CA THR A 90 24.30 -6.31 -8.44
C THR A 90 24.89 -7.68 -8.15
N VAL A 91 24.40 -8.36 -7.11
CA VAL A 91 24.86 -9.67 -6.67
C VAL A 91 23.87 -10.77 -7.08
N ARG A 92 24.36 -12.01 -7.25
CA ARG A 92 23.55 -13.18 -7.59
C ARG A 92 23.53 -14.17 -6.43
N GLY A 93 22.37 -14.76 -6.18
CA GLY A 93 22.16 -15.76 -5.12
C GLY A 93 21.38 -15.22 -3.92
N TYR A 94 20.58 -16.09 -3.30
CA TYR A 94 19.65 -15.70 -2.23
C TYR A 94 20.35 -15.08 -1.02
N HIS A 95 21.42 -15.71 -0.52
CA HIS A 95 22.17 -15.20 0.63
C HIS A 95 22.86 -13.87 0.34
N ALA A 96 23.45 -13.72 -0.85
CA ALA A 96 24.09 -12.48 -1.26
C ALA A 96 23.07 -11.34 -1.38
N ASN A 97 21.91 -11.61 -2.01
CA ASN A 97 20.81 -10.63 -2.09
C ASN A 97 20.27 -10.26 -0.72
N ARG A 98 20.05 -11.25 0.16
CA ARG A 98 19.60 -11.00 1.54
C ARG A 98 20.58 -10.06 2.24
N ASN A 99 21.87 -10.38 2.24
CA ASN A 99 22.91 -9.58 2.89
C ASN A 99 23.03 -8.18 2.29
N HIS A 100 22.96 -8.06 0.96
CA HIS A 100 23.00 -6.78 0.26
C HIS A 100 21.86 -5.85 0.69
N VAL A 101 20.64 -6.39 0.76
CA VAL A 101 19.47 -5.64 1.20
C VAL A 101 19.56 -5.24 2.67
N THR A 102 20.07 -6.10 3.56
CA THR A 102 20.28 -5.72 4.97
C THR A 102 21.30 -4.61 5.12
N ILE A 103 22.44 -4.69 4.41
CA ILE A 103 23.46 -3.64 4.43
C ILE A 103 22.89 -2.31 3.94
N ALA A 104 22.10 -2.34 2.87
CA ALA A 104 21.47 -1.15 2.31
C ALA A 104 20.51 -0.48 3.33
N HIS A 105 19.73 -1.28 4.07
CA HIS A 105 18.88 -0.77 5.15
C HIS A 105 19.68 -0.15 6.29
N ILE A 106 20.75 -0.83 6.74
CA ILE A 106 21.61 -0.34 7.83
C ILE A 106 22.25 1.00 7.43
N ALA A 107 22.72 1.13 6.20
CA ALA A 107 23.31 2.37 5.69
C ALA A 107 22.31 3.53 5.71
N VAL A 108 21.06 3.28 5.31
CA VAL A 108 19.97 4.27 5.36
C VAL A 108 19.66 4.70 6.80
N LEU A 109 19.58 3.74 7.74
CA LEU A 109 19.34 4.03 9.15
C LEU A 109 20.48 4.85 9.76
N LEU A 110 21.72 4.51 9.41
CA LEU A 110 22.91 5.28 9.82
C LEU A 110 22.85 6.72 9.31
N MET A 111 22.49 6.93 8.03
CA MET A 111 22.30 8.28 7.49
C MET A 111 21.19 9.06 8.22
N ALA A 112 20.08 8.41 8.55
CA ALA A 112 19.00 9.06 9.28
C ALA A 112 19.44 9.46 10.71
N LEU A 113 20.20 8.58 11.37
CA LEU A 113 20.73 8.82 12.71
C LEU A 113 21.78 9.95 12.72
N THR A 114 22.70 9.97 11.74
CA THR A 114 23.67 11.06 11.62
C THR A 114 22.97 12.38 11.30
N ALA A 115 21.97 12.38 10.42
CA ALA A 115 21.17 13.58 10.13
C ALA A 115 20.50 14.16 11.37
N HIS A 116 19.94 13.30 12.20
CA HIS A 116 19.29 13.70 13.44
C HIS A 116 20.29 14.27 14.44
N LYS A 117 21.45 13.59 14.64
CA LYS A 117 22.51 14.05 15.54
C LYS A 117 23.16 15.36 15.09
N SER A 118 23.32 15.56 13.79
CA SER A 118 23.90 16.79 13.22
C SER A 118 22.89 17.94 13.07
N GLY A 119 21.65 17.78 13.52
CA GLY A 119 20.60 18.81 13.39
C GLY A 119 20.14 19.07 11.95
N GLN A 120 20.52 18.22 10.99
CA GLN A 120 20.27 18.39 9.55
C GLN A 120 19.22 17.40 9.05
N GLN A 121 18.03 17.44 9.66
CA GLN A 121 16.94 16.48 9.41
C GLN A 121 16.42 16.52 7.96
N ASP A 122 16.55 17.66 7.28
CA ASP A 122 16.11 17.83 5.89
C ASP A 122 17.07 17.22 4.85
N LYS A 123 18.29 16.83 5.27
CA LYS A 123 19.37 16.43 4.35
C LYS A 123 19.57 14.91 4.23
N ILE A 124 18.67 14.09 4.78
CA ILE A 124 18.72 12.60 4.77
C ILE A 124 18.85 11.99 3.34
N ARG A 125 18.60 12.80 2.30
CA ARG A 125 18.56 12.38 0.90
C ARG A 125 19.88 11.80 0.35
N PHE A 126 21.04 12.34 0.72
CA PHE A 126 22.33 11.89 0.18
C PHE A 126 23.45 12.01 1.21
N VAL A 127 24.33 11.00 1.29
CA VAL A 127 25.62 11.13 1.99
C VAL A 127 26.36 12.39 1.53
N LYS A 128 26.34 12.67 0.21
CA LYS A 128 26.96 13.87 -0.38
C LYS A 128 26.39 15.19 0.16
N SER A 129 25.14 15.22 0.60
CA SER A 129 24.54 16.39 1.24
C SER A 129 25.04 16.62 2.68
N PHE A 130 25.57 15.57 3.33
CA PHE A 130 26.20 15.63 4.65
C PHE A 130 27.71 15.91 4.59
N VAL A 131 28.40 15.41 3.57
CA VAL A 131 29.87 15.49 3.42
C VAL A 131 30.47 16.90 3.55
N PRO A 132 29.92 17.97 2.94
CA PRO A 132 30.55 19.29 3.04
C PRO A 132 30.51 19.87 4.47
N ASN A 133 29.55 19.46 5.31
CA ASN A 133 29.42 19.94 6.69
C ASN A 133 30.13 19.03 7.71
N PHE A 134 30.26 17.72 7.42
CA PHE A 134 31.00 16.80 8.30
C PHE A 134 32.51 17.09 8.33
N LEU A 135 33.10 17.50 7.20
CA LEU A 135 34.53 17.78 7.12
C LEU A 135 34.92 19.13 7.76
N THR A 136 33.97 20.05 7.93
CA THR A 136 34.18 21.31 8.65
C THR A 136 34.09 21.13 10.16
N ASP A 137 33.20 20.27 10.64
CA ASP A 137 33.01 20.02 12.09
C ASP A 137 34.14 19.19 12.71
N ILE A 138 34.86 18.38 11.92
CA ILE A 138 36.01 17.57 12.40
C ILE A 138 37.29 18.42 12.56
N LYS A 139 37.31 19.64 12.00
CA LYS A 139 38.49 20.52 12.02
C LYS A 139 38.52 21.51 13.20
N ASN A 140 37.50 21.53 14.05
CA ASN A 140 37.44 22.35 15.27
C ASN A 140 37.57 21.48 16.51
#